data_AF-A0A800MCF8-F1
#
_entry.id   AF-A0A800MCF8-F1
#
_cell.length_a   1.000
_cell.length_b   1.000
_cell.length_c   1.000
_cell.angle_alpha   90.00
_cell.angle_beta   90.00
_cell.angle_gamma   90.00
#
_symmetry.space_group_name_H-M   'P 1'
#
loop_
_entity.id
_entity.type
_entity.pdbx_description
1 polymer ?
#
loop_
_entity_poly.entity_id
_entity_poly.type
_entity_poly.pdbx_seq_one_letter_code
_entity_poly.pdbx_strand_id
1 'polypeptide(L)'
;MNPVPLFLIIVTLPLLLGGCGEKEVPQSKLVERQGITYLVNSKKPFTGKSSSFHKNGEKREERNYKDGKKEGLATKWHKNEQKYNEANYKDGKKEGLSVSWHENGQTMTKGGWKNGKREGLHLGWYENGKKQWEANRKDGKLDGLWVYWYENGQKKAEVNYKDGKRDRLLLGWYENGKKEEEGNYKDGKEDGLHLGWYENGKKQWEANYKDGKLDGLWVYWYENGQKKAEENYKNGKIVSEKYWNSKGEPVDTYEEILK
;
A
#
# COMPACT_ATOMS: atom_id res chain seq x y z
N MET A 1 12.19 69.23 10.87
CA MET A 1 10.79 68.78 10.69
C MET A 1 10.82 67.41 10.01
N ASN A 2 10.45 66.38 10.75
CA ASN A 2 9.80 65.13 10.35
C ASN A 2 9.63 64.32 11.65
N PRO A 3 8.40 64.07 12.14
CA PRO A 3 8.22 63.33 13.39
C PRO A 3 8.47 61.84 13.16
N VAL A 4 9.20 61.21 14.08
CA VAL A 4 9.36 59.76 14.15
C VAL A 4 8.04 59.17 14.64
N PRO A 5 7.42 58.19 13.96
CA PRO A 5 6.22 57.55 14.47
C PRO A 5 6.58 56.58 15.60
N LEU A 6 6.02 56.84 16.79
CA LEU A 6 6.04 55.98 17.95
C LEU A 6 5.16 54.75 17.65
N PHE A 7 5.77 53.64 17.23
CA PHE A 7 5.06 52.36 17.11
C PHE A 7 4.77 51.82 18.52
N LEU A 8 3.53 51.95 18.95
CA LEU A 8 2.98 51.20 20.08
C LEU A 8 2.98 49.71 19.70
N ILE A 9 3.91 48.94 20.24
CA ILE A 9 3.85 47.48 20.22
C ILE A 9 2.76 47.10 21.22
N ILE A 10 1.55 46.84 20.72
CA ILE A 10 0.52 46.13 21.49
C ILE A 10 1.01 44.69 21.62
N VAL A 11 1.69 44.38 22.72
CA VAL A 11 1.91 43.00 23.14
C VAL A 11 0.54 42.46 23.53
N THR A 12 -0.15 41.80 22.59
CA THR A 12 -1.31 40.99 22.92
C THR A 12 -0.81 39.79 23.73
N LEU A 13 -0.84 39.96 25.05
CA LEU A 13 -0.67 38.88 26.01
C LEU A 13 -1.66 37.78 25.61
N PRO A 14 -1.24 36.55 25.26
CA PRO A 14 -2.20 35.48 25.03
C PRO A 14 -2.93 35.28 26.35
N LEU A 15 -4.23 35.59 26.38
CA LEU A 15 -5.11 35.12 27.43
C LEU A 15 -5.01 33.59 27.41
N LEU A 16 -4.22 33.05 28.33
CA LEU A 16 -4.29 31.66 28.74
C LEU A 16 -5.67 31.46 29.37
N LEU A 17 -6.67 31.25 28.52
CA LEU A 17 -7.90 30.59 28.90
C LEU A 17 -7.45 29.19 29.35
N GLY A 18 -7.26 29.05 30.66
CA GLY A 18 -7.18 27.78 31.36
C GLY A 18 -8.48 27.03 31.16
N GLY A 19 -8.67 26.48 29.96
CA GLY A 19 -9.59 25.39 29.76
C GLY A 19 -9.15 24.29 30.72
N CYS A 20 -10.04 23.90 31.63
CA CYS A 20 -9.92 22.66 32.37
C CYS A 20 -9.79 21.54 31.33
N GLY A 21 -8.56 21.27 30.89
CA GLY A 21 -8.27 20.13 30.04
C GLY A 21 -8.72 18.90 30.81
N GLU A 22 -9.66 18.14 30.24
CA GLU A 22 -9.98 16.82 30.76
C GLU A 22 -8.67 16.09 31.08
N LYS A 23 -8.52 15.67 32.34
CA LYS A 23 -7.31 14.98 32.79
C LYS A 23 -7.10 13.75 31.91
N GLU A 24 -5.97 13.72 31.23
CA GLU A 24 -5.54 12.62 30.38
C GLU A 24 -5.40 11.33 31.22
N VAL A 25 -6.05 10.25 30.78
CA VAL A 25 -6.09 8.96 31.50
C VAL A 25 -5.07 7.99 30.91
N PRO A 26 -4.15 7.41 31.71
CA PRO A 26 -3.28 6.36 31.21
C PRO A 26 -4.10 5.19 30.65
N GLN A 27 -3.75 4.71 29.45
CA GLN A 27 -4.47 3.63 28.77
C GLN A 27 -4.46 2.33 29.59
N SER A 28 -3.48 2.14 30.47
CA SER A 28 -3.42 1.03 31.44
C SER A 28 -4.57 1.05 32.47
N LYS A 29 -5.24 2.19 32.65
CA LYS A 29 -6.44 2.32 33.49
C LYS A 29 -7.75 2.12 32.71
N LEU A 30 -7.67 1.78 31.42
CA LEU A 30 -8.83 1.52 30.59
C LEU A 30 -8.99 0.01 30.35
N VAL A 31 -10.23 -0.44 30.25
CA VAL A 31 -10.60 -1.82 29.91
C VAL A 31 -11.67 -1.78 28.83
N GLU A 32 -11.51 -2.62 27.80
CA GLU A 32 -12.51 -2.79 26.76
C GLU A 32 -13.42 -3.96 27.11
N ARG A 33 -14.73 -3.76 27.00
CA ARG A 33 -15.77 -4.79 27.17
C ARG A 33 -16.74 -4.68 26.03
N GLN A 34 -16.85 -5.73 25.21
CA GLN A 34 -17.74 -5.79 24.05
C GLN A 34 -17.57 -4.60 23.08
N GLY A 35 -16.33 -4.16 22.82
CA GLY A 35 -16.04 -3.04 21.91
C GLY A 35 -16.27 -1.65 22.49
N ILE A 36 -16.67 -1.54 23.77
CA ILE A 36 -16.82 -0.27 24.48
C ILE A 36 -15.71 -0.15 25.53
N THR A 37 -15.06 1.00 25.57
CA THR A 37 -13.97 1.31 26.49
C THR A 37 -14.51 1.93 27.77
N TYR A 38 -13.97 1.51 28.91
CA TYR A 38 -14.35 1.99 30.24
C TYR A 38 -13.09 2.26 31.06
N LEU A 39 -13.20 3.11 32.08
CA LEU A 39 -12.22 3.12 33.17
C LEU A 39 -12.33 1.79 33.93
N VAL A 40 -11.19 1.25 34.41
CA VAL A 40 -11.16 0.11 35.32
C VAL A 40 -12.10 0.41 36.51
N ASN A 41 -12.95 -0.57 36.84
CA ASN A 41 -14.00 -0.48 37.86
C ASN A 41 -15.16 0.50 37.59
N SER A 42 -15.20 1.18 36.43
CA SER A 42 -16.37 1.99 36.02
C SER A 42 -17.38 1.14 35.25
N LYS A 43 -18.68 1.39 35.46
CA LYS A 43 -19.77 0.89 34.60
C LYS A 43 -20.15 1.88 33.49
N LYS A 44 -19.76 3.16 33.60
CA LYS A 44 -20.03 4.20 32.60
C LYS A 44 -18.96 4.17 31.50
N PRO A 45 -19.34 4.14 30.21
CA PRO A 45 -18.39 4.23 29.09
C PRO A 45 -17.46 5.44 29.22
N PHE A 46 -16.21 5.26 28.84
CA PHE A 46 -15.18 6.27 28.97
C PHE A 46 -15.34 7.36 27.90
N THR A 47 -15.37 8.61 28.33
CA THR A 47 -15.28 9.79 27.46
C THR A 47 -14.08 10.61 27.92
N GLY A 48 -13.29 11.06 26.95
CA GLY A 48 -12.10 11.87 27.17
C GLY A 48 -10.85 11.31 26.50
N LYS A 49 -9.70 11.84 26.89
CA LYS A 49 -8.40 11.54 26.28
C LYS A 49 -7.64 10.48 27.07
N SER A 50 -6.97 9.58 26.37
CA SER A 50 -6.06 8.60 26.96
C SER A 50 -4.69 8.61 26.31
N SER A 51 -3.66 8.21 27.05
CA SER A 51 -2.32 7.98 26.48
C SER A 51 -1.57 6.78 27.01
N SER A 52 -0.53 6.41 26.27
CA SER A 52 0.49 5.47 26.71
C SER A 52 1.88 6.01 26.39
N PHE A 53 2.88 5.48 27.07
CA PHE A 53 4.27 5.89 26.97
C PHE A 53 5.13 4.70 26.55
N HIS A 54 6.25 4.99 25.89
CA HIS A 54 7.31 4.03 25.61
C HIS A 54 8.08 3.70 26.90
N LYS A 55 8.95 2.68 26.85
CA LYS A 55 9.75 2.29 28.02
C LYS A 55 10.71 3.39 28.50
N ASN A 56 11.13 4.29 27.60
CA ASN A 56 11.96 5.46 27.92
C ASN A 56 11.16 6.62 28.54
N GLY A 57 9.84 6.49 28.72
CA GLY A 57 8.97 7.51 29.31
C GLY A 57 8.39 8.51 28.30
N GLU A 58 8.82 8.48 27.04
CA GLU A 58 8.27 9.35 25.99
C GLU A 58 6.86 8.92 25.57
N LYS A 59 6.07 9.87 25.05
CA LYS A 59 4.70 9.58 24.62
C LYS A 59 4.72 8.61 23.44
N ARG A 60 3.94 7.55 23.54
CA ARG A 60 3.80 6.52 22.48
C ARG A 60 2.51 6.67 21.71
N GLU A 61 1.42 6.99 22.40
CA GLU A 61 0.11 7.06 21.79
C GLU A 61 -0.83 7.97 22.58
N GLU A 62 -1.73 8.65 21.86
CA GLU A 62 -2.83 9.45 22.36
C GLU A 62 -4.09 9.08 21.57
N ARG A 63 -5.21 8.94 22.28
CA ARG A 63 -6.52 8.67 21.67
C ARG A 63 -7.60 9.43 22.41
N ASN A 64 -8.60 9.87 21.65
CA ASN A 64 -9.81 10.48 22.19
C ASN A 64 -10.98 9.48 22.12
N TYR A 65 -11.85 9.51 23.12
CA TYR A 65 -13.02 8.64 23.23
C TYR A 65 -14.28 9.46 23.53
N LYS A 66 -15.40 8.98 23.00
CA LYS A 66 -16.75 9.43 23.33
C LYS A 66 -17.63 8.21 23.51
N ASP A 67 -18.26 8.10 24.67
CA ASP A 67 -19.13 6.98 25.05
C ASP A 67 -18.47 5.61 24.87
N GLY A 68 -17.18 5.56 25.23
CA GLY A 68 -16.32 4.37 25.16
C GLY A 68 -15.85 3.99 23.76
N LYS A 69 -16.23 4.74 22.71
CA LYS A 69 -15.77 4.54 21.34
C LYS A 69 -14.70 5.58 20.99
N LYS A 70 -13.75 5.21 20.14
CA LYS A 70 -12.74 6.18 19.64
C LYS A 70 -13.44 7.26 18.82
N GLU A 71 -13.11 8.52 19.10
CA GLU A 71 -13.75 9.69 18.49
C GLU A 71 -12.72 10.80 18.29
N GLY A 72 -12.60 11.34 17.09
CA GLY A 72 -11.60 12.36 16.74
C GLY A 72 -10.20 11.79 16.49
N LEU A 73 -9.20 12.64 16.67
CA LEU A 73 -7.81 12.33 16.32
C LEU A 73 -7.21 11.30 17.29
N ALA A 74 -6.50 10.33 16.75
CA ALA A 74 -5.54 9.51 17.46
C ALA A 74 -4.15 9.70 16.84
N THR A 75 -3.14 9.84 17.70
CA THR A 75 -1.75 10.06 17.30
C THR A 75 -0.86 9.02 17.96
N LYS A 76 0.11 8.51 17.22
CA LYS A 76 1.17 7.63 17.70
C LYS A 76 2.51 8.26 17.37
N TRP A 77 3.49 7.98 18.20
CA TRP A 77 4.86 8.46 18.04
C TRP A 77 5.85 7.30 18.06
N HIS A 78 6.93 7.48 17.32
CA HIS A 78 8.16 6.69 17.39
C HIS A 78 8.87 6.92 18.72
N LYS A 79 9.95 6.16 18.98
CA LYS A 79 10.80 6.33 20.18
C LYS A 79 11.76 7.52 20.09
N ASN A 80 11.74 8.26 18.99
CA ASN A 80 12.51 9.49 18.80
C ASN A 80 11.59 10.72 18.81
N GLU A 81 10.41 10.56 19.42
CA GLU A 81 9.36 11.58 19.54
C GLU A 81 8.74 12.06 18.22
N GLN A 82 9.19 11.55 17.07
CA GLN A 82 8.57 11.86 15.80
C GLN A 82 7.22 11.14 15.68
N LYS A 83 6.25 11.78 15.00
CA LYS A 83 4.95 11.15 14.75
C LYS A 83 5.15 9.88 13.92
N TYR A 84 4.54 8.78 14.35
CA TYR A 84 4.45 7.55 13.58
C TYR A 84 3.16 7.48 12.77
N ASN A 85 2.03 7.88 13.38
CA ASN A 85 0.73 7.77 12.73
C ASN A 85 -0.27 8.77 13.29
N GLU A 86 -1.10 9.32 12.41
CA GLU A 86 -2.32 10.04 12.74
C GLU A 86 -3.49 9.41 11.98
N ALA A 87 -4.62 9.28 12.68
CA ALA A 87 -5.87 8.84 12.09
C ALA A 87 -7.04 9.44 12.88
N ASN A 88 -8.06 9.88 12.16
CA ASN A 88 -9.31 10.31 12.77
C ASN A 88 -10.28 9.13 12.90
N TYR A 89 -11.11 9.18 13.93
CA TYR A 89 -12.14 8.20 14.23
C TYR A 89 -13.49 8.89 14.40
N LYS A 90 -14.54 8.17 14.03
CA LYS A 90 -15.93 8.52 14.29
C LYS A 90 -16.66 7.26 14.71
N ASP A 91 -17.31 7.29 15.87
CA ASP A 91 -18.06 6.15 16.42
C ASP A 91 -17.23 4.85 16.48
N GLY A 92 -15.94 4.97 16.81
CA GLY A 92 -15.01 3.85 16.93
C GLY A 92 -14.41 3.38 15.60
N LYS A 93 -14.83 3.92 14.46
CA LYS A 93 -14.35 3.54 13.12
C LYS A 93 -13.42 4.63 12.57
N LYS A 94 -12.41 4.25 11.78
CA LYS A 94 -11.56 5.24 11.08
C LYS A 94 -12.40 6.04 10.10
N GLU A 95 -12.18 7.35 10.08
CA GLU A 95 -12.90 8.30 9.24
C GLU A 95 -11.94 9.39 8.77
N GLY A 96 -12.03 9.80 7.51
CA GLY A 96 -11.18 10.83 6.93
C GLY A 96 -9.73 10.39 6.71
N LEU A 97 -8.82 11.36 6.70
CA LEU A 97 -7.42 11.12 6.35
C LEU A 97 -6.66 10.39 7.46
N SER A 98 -5.86 9.40 7.07
CA SER A 98 -4.79 8.85 7.90
C SER A 98 -3.44 9.07 7.23
N VAL A 99 -2.44 9.42 8.04
CA VAL A 99 -1.06 9.62 7.61
C VAL A 99 -0.15 8.83 8.55
N SER A 100 0.88 8.22 8.03
CA SER A 100 1.96 7.63 8.82
C SER A 100 3.30 8.12 8.32
N TRP A 101 4.30 8.14 9.19
CA TRP A 101 5.64 8.61 8.88
C TRP A 101 6.69 7.58 9.30
N HIS A 102 7.80 7.58 8.57
CA HIS A 102 9.03 6.86 8.91
C HIS A 102 9.70 7.49 10.13
N GLU A 103 10.67 6.80 10.74
CA GLU A 103 11.44 7.33 11.88
C GLU A 103 12.29 8.55 11.51
N ASN A 104 12.53 8.81 10.23
CA ASN A 104 13.20 10.01 9.75
C ASN A 104 12.25 11.19 9.48
N GLY A 105 10.96 11.02 9.73
CA GLY A 105 9.94 12.06 9.64
C GLY A 105 9.31 12.20 8.26
N GLN A 106 9.81 11.45 7.27
CA GLN A 106 9.22 11.42 5.94
C GLN A 106 7.91 10.66 5.96
N THR A 107 6.95 11.09 5.13
CA THR A 107 5.65 10.41 5.05
C THR A 107 5.86 8.99 4.54
N MET A 108 5.37 8.00 5.26
CA MET A 108 5.41 6.59 4.89
C MET A 108 4.15 6.18 4.13
N THR A 109 2.98 6.55 4.62
CA THR A 109 1.71 6.31 3.92
C THR A 109 0.71 7.44 4.15
N LYS A 110 -0.21 7.61 3.21
CA LYS A 110 -1.33 8.55 3.30
C LYS A 110 -2.54 7.95 2.60
N GLY A 111 -3.72 8.05 3.20
CA GLY A 111 -4.94 7.54 2.58
C GLY A 111 -6.21 7.87 3.35
N GLY A 112 -7.33 7.90 2.62
CA GLY A 112 -8.64 8.20 3.16
C GLY A 112 -9.35 6.97 3.74
N TRP A 113 -10.19 7.22 4.73
CA TRP A 113 -11.06 6.23 5.35
C TRP A 113 -12.49 6.75 5.39
N LYS A 114 -13.45 5.84 5.21
CA LYS A 114 -14.89 6.11 5.35
C LYS A 114 -15.52 4.93 6.05
N ASN A 115 -16.15 5.16 7.20
CA ASN A 115 -16.80 4.11 8.00
C ASN A 115 -15.89 2.90 8.28
N GLY A 116 -14.59 3.14 8.54
CA GLY A 116 -13.61 2.10 8.83
C GLY A 116 -13.06 1.36 7.60
N LYS A 117 -13.51 1.71 6.39
CA LYS A 117 -13.00 1.17 5.12
C LYS A 117 -12.09 2.18 4.43
N ARG A 118 -11.08 1.70 3.71
CA ARG A 118 -10.21 2.56 2.89
C ARG A 118 -10.98 3.11 1.69
N GLU A 119 -10.84 4.39 1.43
CA GLU A 119 -11.56 5.12 0.38
C GLU A 119 -10.63 6.12 -0.33
N GLY A 120 -10.75 6.21 -1.65
CA GLY A 120 -9.98 7.10 -2.50
C GLY A 120 -8.51 6.72 -2.67
N LEU A 121 -7.71 7.70 -3.10
CA LEU A 121 -6.28 7.54 -3.37
C LEU A 121 -5.50 7.25 -2.08
N HIS A 122 -4.73 6.18 -2.11
CA HIS A 122 -3.77 5.80 -1.10
C HIS A 122 -2.37 5.86 -1.70
N LEU A 123 -1.43 6.36 -0.92
CA LEU A 123 -0.06 6.61 -1.32
C LEU A 123 0.88 5.99 -0.29
N GLY A 124 2.01 5.48 -0.76
CA GLY A 124 3.13 5.08 0.07
C GLY A 124 4.44 5.59 -0.50
N TRP A 125 5.40 5.87 0.38
CA TRP A 125 6.74 6.33 0.03
C TRP A 125 7.80 5.57 0.81
N TYR A 126 8.97 5.47 0.20
CA TYR A 126 10.19 4.97 0.83
C TYR A 126 10.75 5.98 1.84
N GLU A 127 11.71 5.55 2.67
CA GLU A 127 12.42 6.42 3.60
C GLU A 127 13.27 7.50 2.91
N ASN A 128 13.54 7.36 1.61
CA ASN A 128 14.22 8.38 0.81
C ASN A 128 13.23 9.42 0.19
N GLY A 129 11.94 9.27 0.45
CA GLY A 129 10.89 10.21 0.06
C GLY A 129 10.34 9.98 -1.34
N LYS A 130 10.92 9.03 -2.09
CA LYS A 130 10.39 8.62 -3.39
C LYS A 130 9.13 7.78 -3.18
N LYS A 131 8.18 7.94 -4.10
CA LYS A 131 6.93 7.17 -4.10
C LYS A 131 7.26 5.68 -4.23
N GLN A 132 6.63 4.86 -3.40
CA GLN A 132 6.75 3.40 -3.42
C GLN A 132 5.55 2.79 -4.13
N TRP A 133 4.36 3.31 -3.85
CA TRP A 133 3.12 2.85 -4.48
C TRP A 133 2.01 3.88 -4.41
N GLU A 134 1.04 3.75 -5.31
CA GLU A 134 -0.23 4.47 -5.25
C GLU A 134 -1.37 3.58 -5.72
N ALA A 135 -2.49 3.62 -5.02
CA ALA A 135 -3.63 2.77 -5.28
C ALA A 135 -4.93 3.52 -5.02
N ASN A 136 -5.89 3.41 -5.93
CA ASN A 136 -7.25 3.85 -5.67
C ASN A 136 -8.04 2.74 -4.97
N ARG A 137 -8.87 3.15 -4.01
CA ARG A 137 -9.72 2.25 -3.24
C ARG A 137 -11.16 2.74 -3.17
N LYS A 138 -12.08 1.79 -3.21
CA LYS A 138 -13.51 2.03 -3.06
C LYS A 138 -14.09 0.96 -2.15
N ASP A 139 -14.76 1.37 -1.07
CA ASP A 139 -15.35 0.46 -0.08
C ASP A 139 -14.35 -0.57 0.47
N GLY A 140 -13.09 -0.16 0.62
CA GLY A 140 -11.99 -0.99 1.12
C GLY A 140 -11.29 -1.85 0.06
N LYS A 141 -11.86 -1.99 -1.14
CA LYS A 141 -11.30 -2.79 -2.25
C LYS A 141 -10.43 -1.93 -3.15
N LEU A 142 -9.50 -2.53 -3.88
CA LEU A 142 -8.77 -1.85 -4.95
C LEU A 142 -9.73 -1.59 -6.11
N ASP A 143 -9.72 -0.38 -6.65
CA ASP A 143 -10.59 0.02 -7.76
C ASP A 143 -9.88 1.09 -8.58
N GLY A 144 -9.48 0.75 -9.80
CA GLY A 144 -8.61 1.56 -10.66
C GLY A 144 -7.15 1.10 -10.67
N LEU A 145 -6.26 1.99 -11.10
CA LEU A 145 -4.84 1.72 -11.29
C LEU A 145 -4.10 1.59 -9.94
N TRP A 146 -3.29 0.56 -9.83
CA TRP A 146 -2.31 0.36 -8.78
C TRP A 146 -0.91 0.43 -9.40
N VAL A 147 -0.10 1.38 -8.95
CA VAL A 147 1.26 1.58 -9.46
C VAL A 147 2.26 1.36 -8.35
N TYR A 148 3.37 0.75 -8.71
CA TYR A 148 4.53 0.51 -7.86
C TYR A 148 5.79 1.08 -8.50
N TRP A 149 6.72 1.53 -7.67
CA TRP A 149 8.03 2.02 -8.07
C TRP A 149 9.13 1.33 -7.28
N TYR A 150 10.32 1.24 -7.86
CA TYR A 150 11.56 0.92 -7.16
C TYR A 150 12.06 2.12 -6.35
N GLU A 151 12.98 1.88 -5.42
CA GLU A 151 13.63 2.94 -4.64
C GLU A 151 14.44 3.92 -5.51
N ASN A 152 14.89 3.49 -6.68
CA ASN A 152 15.54 4.38 -7.65
C ASN A 152 14.55 5.38 -8.29
N GLY A 153 13.23 5.15 -8.17
CA GLY A 153 12.15 5.99 -8.70
C GLY A 153 11.58 5.52 -10.04
N GLN A 154 12.12 4.46 -10.63
CA GLN A 154 11.57 3.85 -11.83
C GLN A 154 10.32 3.04 -11.51
N LYS A 155 9.39 2.95 -12.46
CA LYS A 155 8.18 2.13 -12.31
C LYS A 155 8.60 0.65 -12.22
N LYS A 156 7.93 -0.06 -11.32
CA LYS A 156 8.09 -1.49 -11.10
C LYS A 156 6.90 -2.27 -11.66
N ALA A 157 5.69 -1.80 -11.39
CA ALA A 157 4.49 -2.43 -11.91
C ALA A 157 3.32 -1.46 -12.01
N GLU A 158 2.42 -1.76 -12.94
CA GLU A 158 1.11 -1.12 -13.12
C GLU A 158 0.07 -2.21 -13.28
N VAL A 159 -0.94 -2.20 -12.43
CA VAL A 159 -1.99 -3.22 -12.44
C VAL A 159 -3.33 -2.54 -12.29
N ASN A 160 -4.25 -2.80 -13.21
CA ASN A 160 -5.61 -2.30 -13.14
C ASN A 160 -6.48 -3.25 -12.30
N TYR A 161 -7.29 -2.67 -11.43
CA TYR A 161 -8.27 -3.37 -10.60
C TYR A 161 -9.68 -2.87 -10.84
N LYS A 162 -10.64 -3.77 -10.68
CA LYS A 162 -12.06 -3.46 -10.59
C LYS A 162 -12.68 -4.30 -9.49
N ASP A 163 -13.32 -3.66 -8.52
CA ASP A 163 -13.97 -4.33 -7.37
C ASP A 163 -13.05 -5.34 -6.63
N GLY A 164 -11.76 -5.00 -6.52
CA GLY A 164 -10.74 -5.81 -5.85
C GLY A 164 -10.14 -6.93 -6.68
N LYS A 165 -10.54 -7.09 -7.95
CA LYS A 165 -10.00 -8.09 -8.89
C LYS A 165 -9.15 -7.42 -9.96
N ARG A 166 -8.10 -8.10 -10.45
CA ARG A 166 -7.34 -7.63 -11.61
C ARG A 166 -8.25 -7.57 -12.83
N ASP A 167 -8.21 -6.46 -13.56
CA ASP A 167 -9.02 -6.25 -14.76
C ASP A 167 -8.21 -5.43 -15.75
N ARG A 168 -8.13 -5.86 -17.01
CA ARG A 168 -7.31 -5.29 -18.08
C ARG A 168 -5.81 -5.54 -17.89
N LEU A 169 -5.01 -4.53 -18.20
CA LEU A 169 -3.57 -4.65 -18.36
C LEU A 169 -2.83 -4.70 -17.01
N LEU A 170 -1.91 -5.63 -16.93
CA LEU A 170 -0.76 -5.67 -16.04
C LEU A 170 0.49 -5.34 -16.86
N LEU A 171 1.35 -4.49 -16.32
CA LEU A 171 2.70 -4.21 -16.82
C LEU A 171 3.69 -4.33 -15.67
N GLY A 172 4.83 -4.95 -15.94
CA GLY A 172 5.98 -5.02 -15.05
C GLY A 172 7.24 -4.52 -15.75
N TRP A 173 8.15 -3.94 -14.98
CA TRP A 173 9.44 -3.47 -15.46
C TRP A 173 10.54 -3.87 -14.49
N TYR A 174 11.71 -4.15 -15.04
CA TYR A 174 12.94 -4.30 -14.28
C TYR A 174 13.42 -2.96 -13.71
N GLU A 175 14.33 -3.01 -12.74
CA GLU A 175 14.91 -1.82 -12.11
C GLU A 175 15.78 -0.97 -13.06
N ASN A 176 16.13 -1.50 -14.23
CA ASN A 176 16.79 -0.78 -15.32
C ASN A 176 15.79 -0.07 -16.28
N GLY A 177 14.49 -0.24 -16.05
CA GLY A 177 13.40 0.42 -16.78
C GLY A 177 12.93 -0.34 -18.01
N LYS A 178 13.56 -1.47 -18.35
CA LYS A 178 13.10 -2.35 -19.42
C LYS A 178 11.89 -3.14 -18.96
N LYS A 179 11.01 -3.44 -19.91
CA LYS A 179 9.80 -4.23 -19.68
C LYS A 179 10.18 -5.64 -19.21
N GLU A 180 9.53 -6.10 -18.16
CA GLU A 180 9.68 -7.44 -17.59
C GLU A 180 8.50 -8.32 -17.97
N GLU A 181 7.28 -7.79 -17.88
CA GLU A 181 6.06 -8.53 -18.21
C GLU A 181 4.92 -7.64 -18.71
N GLU A 182 4.03 -8.21 -19.51
CA GLU A 182 2.70 -7.69 -19.75
C GLU A 182 1.68 -8.81 -19.84
N GLY A 183 0.48 -8.53 -19.35
CA GLY A 183 -0.58 -9.52 -19.36
C GLY A 183 -1.95 -8.88 -19.27
N ASN A 184 -2.93 -9.55 -19.83
CA ASN A 184 -4.32 -9.10 -19.79
C ASN A 184 -5.12 -9.96 -18.81
N TYR A 185 -5.96 -9.31 -18.04
CA TYR A 185 -6.83 -9.91 -17.05
C TYR A 185 -8.28 -9.52 -17.30
N LYS A 186 -9.20 -10.41 -16.92
CA LYS A 186 -10.63 -10.16 -16.90
C LYS A 186 -11.23 -10.83 -15.68
N ASP A 187 -11.94 -10.05 -14.87
CA ASP A 187 -12.59 -10.53 -13.64
C ASP A 187 -11.67 -11.33 -12.70
N GLY A 188 -10.39 -10.92 -12.63
CA GLY A 188 -9.37 -11.53 -11.77
C GLY A 188 -8.67 -12.75 -12.37
N LYS A 189 -8.91 -13.08 -13.63
CA LYS A 189 -8.30 -14.21 -14.34
C LYS A 189 -7.50 -13.73 -15.55
N GLU A 190 -6.45 -14.44 -15.90
CA GLU A 190 -5.69 -14.22 -17.13
C GLU A 190 -6.59 -14.45 -18.35
N ASP A 191 -6.60 -13.50 -19.29
CA ASP A 191 -7.43 -13.54 -20.49
C ASP A 191 -6.70 -12.84 -21.65
N GLY A 192 -6.28 -13.60 -22.66
CA GLY A 192 -5.51 -13.14 -23.80
C GLY A 192 -3.99 -13.38 -23.68
N LEU A 193 -3.23 -12.59 -24.44
CA LEU A 193 -1.78 -12.71 -24.54
C LEU A 193 -1.08 -12.19 -23.28
N HIS A 194 -0.14 -12.98 -22.78
CA HIS A 194 0.82 -12.62 -21.76
C HIS A 194 2.23 -12.82 -22.30
N LEU A 195 3.13 -11.91 -21.96
CA LEU A 195 4.50 -11.87 -22.43
C LEU A 195 5.43 -11.58 -21.26
N GLY A 196 6.60 -12.21 -21.28
CA GLY A 196 7.72 -11.89 -20.41
C GLY A 196 8.99 -11.69 -21.22
N TRP A 197 9.88 -10.84 -20.72
CA TRP A 197 11.17 -10.54 -21.34
C TRP A 197 12.28 -10.75 -20.32
N TYR A 198 13.47 -11.08 -20.80
CA TYR A 198 14.70 -11.01 -20.01
C TYR A 198 15.14 -9.55 -19.82
N GLU A 199 16.02 -9.29 -18.85
CA GLU A 199 16.62 -7.96 -18.63
C GLU A 199 17.38 -7.41 -19.86
N ASN A 200 17.85 -8.29 -20.74
CA ASN A 200 18.47 -7.86 -22.00
C ASN A 200 17.45 -7.32 -23.02
N GLY A 201 16.15 -7.51 -22.80
CA GLY A 201 15.03 -7.05 -23.63
C GLY A 201 14.51 -8.09 -24.63
N LYS A 202 15.12 -9.27 -24.70
CA LYS A 202 14.63 -10.38 -25.55
C LYS A 202 13.45 -11.07 -24.86
N LYS A 203 12.51 -11.58 -25.65
CA LYS A 203 11.39 -12.38 -25.13
C LYS A 203 11.93 -13.57 -24.35
N GLN A 204 11.36 -13.78 -23.17
CA GLN A 204 11.60 -14.96 -22.33
C GLN A 204 10.47 -15.96 -22.53
N TRP A 205 9.23 -15.50 -22.54
CA TRP A 205 8.07 -16.35 -22.74
C TRP A 205 6.88 -15.58 -23.31
N GLU A 206 5.96 -16.32 -23.91
CA GLU A 206 4.72 -15.83 -24.50
C GLU A 206 3.65 -16.90 -24.29
N ALA A 207 2.52 -16.54 -23.70
CA ALA A 207 1.45 -17.48 -23.37
C ALA A 207 0.09 -16.88 -23.67
N ASN A 208 -0.81 -17.71 -24.22
CA ASN A 208 -2.21 -17.33 -24.42
C ASN A 208 -3.09 -17.97 -23.36
N TYR A 209 -3.89 -17.14 -22.70
CA TYR A 209 -4.83 -17.55 -21.67
C TYR A 209 -6.28 -17.30 -22.09
N LYS A 210 -7.18 -18.12 -21.57
CA LYS A 210 -8.61 -17.92 -21.63
C LYS A 210 -9.23 -18.35 -20.31
N ASP A 211 -9.94 -17.44 -19.65
CA ASP A 211 -10.60 -17.69 -18.36
C ASP A 211 -9.65 -18.30 -17.29
N GLY A 212 -8.40 -17.83 -17.26
CA GLY A 212 -7.37 -18.26 -16.31
C GLY A 212 -6.73 -19.61 -16.62
N LYS A 213 -6.90 -20.13 -17.84
CA LYS A 213 -6.28 -21.37 -18.31
C LYS A 213 -5.48 -21.11 -19.58
N LEU A 214 -4.36 -21.80 -19.74
CA LEU A 214 -3.64 -21.81 -21.03
C LEU A 214 -4.57 -22.33 -22.14
N ASP A 215 -4.74 -21.56 -23.20
CA ASP A 215 -5.49 -21.94 -24.40
C ASP A 215 -4.81 -21.31 -25.63
N GLY A 216 -4.11 -22.13 -26.40
CA GLY A 216 -3.25 -21.73 -27.50
C GLY A 216 -1.78 -21.93 -27.19
N LEU A 217 -0.94 -21.13 -27.85
CA LEU A 217 0.51 -21.28 -27.83
C LEU A 217 1.11 -20.77 -26.51
N TRP A 218 2.01 -21.57 -25.94
CA TRP A 218 2.98 -21.19 -24.93
C TRP A 218 4.39 -21.41 -25.48
N VAL A 219 5.16 -20.34 -25.61
CA VAL A 219 6.53 -20.40 -26.11
C VAL A 219 7.48 -19.90 -25.04
N TYR A 220 8.61 -20.57 -24.90
CA TYR A 220 9.73 -20.15 -24.07
C TYR A 220 10.97 -19.99 -24.96
N TRP A 221 11.80 -19.00 -24.64
CA TRP A 221 13.07 -18.76 -25.33
C TRP A 221 14.22 -18.78 -24.34
N TYR A 222 15.42 -19.08 -24.83
CA TYR A 222 16.66 -18.82 -24.12
C TYR A 222 17.03 -17.34 -24.18
N GLU A 223 17.90 -16.91 -23.28
CA GLU A 223 18.39 -15.53 -23.23
C GLU A 223 19.17 -15.13 -24.51
N ASN A 224 19.73 -16.10 -25.24
CA ASN A 224 20.35 -15.84 -26.55
C ASN A 224 19.32 -15.55 -27.66
N GLY A 225 18.02 -15.81 -27.43
CA GLY A 225 16.91 -15.59 -28.35
C GLY A 225 16.46 -16.84 -29.13
N GLN A 226 17.14 -17.97 -28.97
CA GLN A 226 16.69 -19.24 -29.54
C GLN A 226 15.44 -19.74 -28.83
N LYS A 227 14.52 -20.37 -29.57
CA LYS A 227 13.38 -21.06 -28.94
C LYS A 227 13.91 -22.15 -28.02
N LYS A 228 13.26 -22.30 -26.88
CA LYS A 228 13.56 -23.32 -25.86
C LYS A 228 12.44 -24.36 -25.81
N ALA A 229 11.19 -23.91 -25.80
CA ALA A 229 10.02 -24.77 -25.81
C ALA A 229 8.88 -24.09 -26.59
N GLU A 230 8.05 -24.91 -27.21
CA GLU A 230 6.81 -24.52 -27.86
C GLU A 230 5.75 -25.57 -27.56
N GLU A 231 4.76 -25.17 -26.79
CA GLU A 231 3.71 -26.03 -26.29
C GLU A 231 2.36 -25.46 -26.72
N ASN A 232 1.45 -26.33 -27.14
CA ASN A 232 0.10 -25.91 -27.50
C ASN A 232 -0.88 -26.47 -26.48
N TYR A 233 -1.77 -25.61 -25.97
CA TYR A 233 -2.72 -25.96 -24.93
C TYR A 233 -4.16 -25.82 -25.39
N LYS A 234 -5.04 -26.66 -24.84
CA LYS A 234 -6.49 -26.49 -24.93
C LYS A 234 -7.12 -26.65 -23.57
N ASN A 235 -7.80 -25.60 -23.08
CA ASN A 235 -8.44 -25.59 -21.76
C ASN A 235 -7.51 -26.03 -20.61
N GLY A 236 -6.24 -25.60 -20.65
CA GLY A 236 -5.22 -25.92 -19.65
C GLY A 236 -4.58 -27.30 -19.80
N LYS A 237 -4.89 -28.06 -20.86
CA LYS A 237 -4.26 -29.35 -21.15
C LYS A 237 -3.32 -29.22 -22.34
N ILE A 238 -2.13 -29.79 -22.23
CA ILE A 238 -1.16 -29.84 -23.32
C ILE A 238 -1.69 -30.72 -24.46
N VAL A 239 -1.50 -30.26 -25.69
CA VAL A 239 -1.93 -30.91 -26.94
C VAL A 239 -0.70 -31.38 -27.73
N SER A 240 0.35 -30.56 -27.74
CA SER A 240 1.62 -30.88 -28.39
C SER A 240 2.74 -30.08 -27.73
N GLU A 241 3.95 -30.62 -27.80
CA GLU A 241 5.17 -30.01 -27.27
C GLU A 241 6.32 -30.20 -28.24
N LYS A 242 7.22 -29.22 -28.28
CA LYS A 242 8.48 -29.26 -29.01
C LYS A 242 9.54 -28.55 -28.19
N TYR A 243 10.74 -29.09 -28.19
CA TYR A 243 11.85 -28.61 -27.40
C TYR A 243 13.08 -28.38 -28.27
N TRP A 244 13.90 -27.40 -27.88
CA TRP A 244 15.17 -27.11 -28.53
C TRP A 244 16.22 -26.79 -27.48
N ASN A 245 17.47 -27.15 -27.75
CA ASN A 245 18.61 -26.76 -26.92
C ASN A 245 19.03 -25.30 -27.18
N SER A 246 20.01 -24.80 -26.42
CA SER A 246 20.50 -23.43 -26.55
C SER A 246 21.15 -23.09 -27.91
N LYS A 247 21.48 -24.09 -28.73
CA LYS A 247 21.98 -23.91 -30.10
C LYS A 247 20.86 -23.85 -31.15
N GLY A 248 19.61 -24.10 -30.75
CA GLY A 248 18.45 -24.16 -31.64
C GLY A 248 18.24 -25.52 -32.30
N GLU A 249 18.91 -26.57 -31.82
CA GLU A 249 18.73 -27.95 -32.31
C GLU A 249 17.56 -28.60 -31.55
N PRO A 250 16.65 -29.32 -32.23
CA PRO A 250 15.52 -29.98 -31.57
C PRO A 250 16.02 -31.07 -30.62
N VAL A 251 15.33 -31.23 -29.50
CA VAL A 251 15.60 -32.26 -28.49
C VAL A 251 14.31 -32.99 -28.12
N ASP A 252 14.42 -34.22 -27.61
CA ASP A 252 13.25 -35.09 -27.40
C ASP A 252 12.63 -34.88 -26.02
N THR A 253 13.39 -34.38 -25.03
CA THR A 253 12.92 -34.25 -23.65
C THR A 253 13.16 -32.87 -23.04
N TYR A 254 12.38 -32.54 -22.01
CA TYR A 254 12.55 -31.32 -21.24
C TYR A 254 13.84 -31.35 -20.38
N GLU A 255 14.32 -32.52 -19.98
CA GLU A 255 15.59 -32.63 -19.25
C GLU A 255 16.78 -32.22 -20.12
N GLU A 256 16.68 -32.36 -21.44
CA GLU A 256 17.73 -31.99 -22.39
C GLU A 256 17.87 -30.48 -22.58
N ILE A 257 16.80 -29.70 -22.35
CA ILE A 257 16.86 -28.24 -22.45
C ILE A 257 17.42 -27.55 -21.19
N LEU A 258 17.64 -28.31 -20.10
CA LEU A 258 18.25 -27.84 -18.86
C LEU A 258 19.78 -27.99 -18.81
N LYS A 259 20.36 -28.69 -19.79
CA LYS A 259 21.81 -28.92 -19.94
C LYS A 259 22.44 -27.80 -20.78
#